data_AF-A0A3B8Z033-F1
#
_entry.id   AF-A0A3B8Z033-F1
#
_cell.length_a   1.000
_cell.length_b   1.000
_cell.length_c   1.000
_cell.angle_alpha   90.00
_cell.angle_beta   90.00
_cell.angle_gamma   90.00
#
_symmetry.space_group_name_H-M   'P 1'
#
loop_
_entity.id
_entity.type
_entity.pdbx_description
1 polymer ?
#
loop_
_entity_poly.entity_id
_entity_poly.type
_entity_poly.pdbx_seq_one_letter_code
_entity_poly.pdbx_strand_id
1 'polypeptide(L)'
;MTAFLGGWMLFWTVETLADSFATGPLSRWLGWQGTDIGTGVMLSFVLLGDLRVFQLVFRIGRPADSFGRALRRAILWTLLVPVVAYGADTGLRQWRPELPEQMLWLIYETSFFAVALYLRNVWLRSHASGSGDQQRLRVILAFVAGYYLLWATADILIMGFGMDFGWAVRVIPNQLYYAFFVPFVWWTLARDR
;
A
#
# COMPACT_ATOMS: atom_id res chain seq x y z
N MET A 1 -21.17 -8.58 -7.10
CA MET A 1 -20.27 -7.56 -6.52
C MET A 1 -20.18 -7.68 -5.00
N THR A 2 -21.31 -7.83 -4.29
CA THR A 2 -21.38 -7.99 -2.82
C THR A 2 -20.57 -9.18 -2.30
N ALA A 3 -20.65 -10.35 -2.94
CA ALA A 3 -19.86 -11.53 -2.57
C ALA A 3 -18.34 -11.30 -2.69
N PHE A 4 -17.89 -10.60 -3.75
CA PHE A 4 -16.48 -10.24 -3.90
C PHE A 4 -16.04 -9.31 -2.78
N LEU A 5 -16.79 -8.24 -2.50
CA LEU A 5 -16.42 -7.28 -1.47
C LEU A 5 -16.41 -7.93 -0.08
N GLY A 6 -17.38 -8.78 0.23
CA GLY A 6 -17.42 -9.56 1.47
C GLY A 6 -16.19 -10.45 1.66
N GLY A 7 -15.85 -11.25 0.64
CA GLY A 7 -14.67 -12.10 0.67
C GLY A 7 -13.36 -11.30 0.73
N TRP A 8 -13.27 -10.21 -0.03
CA TRP A 8 -12.13 -9.29 -0.02
C TRP A 8 -11.92 -8.70 1.38
N MET A 9 -12.96 -8.17 2.01
CA MET A 9 -12.86 -7.60 3.36
C MET A 9 -12.43 -8.63 4.39
N LEU A 10 -13.03 -9.82 4.38
CA LEU A 10 -12.69 -10.87 5.34
C LEU A 10 -11.22 -11.25 5.20
N PHE A 11 -10.78 -11.52 3.98
CA PHE A 11 -9.40 -11.90 3.69
C PHE A 11 -8.41 -10.81 4.14
N TRP A 12 -8.63 -9.56 3.72
CA TRP A 12 -7.70 -8.48 4.01
C TRP A 12 -7.76 -8.00 5.46
N THR A 13 -8.89 -8.17 6.16
CA THR A 13 -8.93 -7.94 7.62
C THR A 13 -8.03 -8.94 8.35
N VAL A 14 -8.15 -10.23 8.02
CA VAL A 14 -7.32 -11.28 8.63
C VAL A 14 -5.85 -11.08 8.29
N GLU A 15 -5.55 -10.77 7.03
CA GLU A 15 -4.18 -10.52 6.57
C GLU A 15 -3.55 -9.32 7.27
N THR A 16 -4.28 -8.21 7.45
CA THR A 16 -3.74 -7.00 8.08
C THR A 16 -3.52 -7.16 9.60
N LEU A 17 -4.36 -7.97 10.27
CA LEU A 17 -4.11 -8.40 11.64
C LEU A 17 -2.88 -9.32 11.72
N ALA A 18 -2.76 -10.26 10.77
CA ALA A 18 -1.62 -11.16 10.68
C ALA A 18 -0.32 -10.39 10.44
N ASP A 19 -0.31 -9.37 9.57
CA ASP A 19 0.84 -8.50 9.34
C ASP A 19 1.31 -7.88 10.65
N SER A 20 0.43 -7.10 11.30
CA SER A 20 0.76 -6.39 12.54
C SER A 20 1.33 -7.30 13.63
N PHE A 21 0.83 -8.55 13.69
CA PHE A 21 1.32 -9.55 14.62
C PHE A 21 2.65 -10.17 14.19
N ALA A 22 2.75 -10.58 12.92
CA ALA A 22 3.88 -11.29 12.34
C ALA A 22 5.13 -10.41 12.24
N THR A 23 4.98 -9.17 11.75
CA THR A 23 6.09 -8.22 11.60
C THR A 23 6.47 -7.56 12.93
N GLY A 24 5.58 -7.58 13.93
CA GLY A 24 5.79 -6.98 15.25
C GLY A 24 6.12 -7.98 16.39
N PRO A 25 5.16 -8.34 17.26
CA PRO A 25 5.41 -9.22 18.41
C PRO A 25 5.99 -10.59 18.06
N LEU A 26 5.51 -11.24 16.98
CA LEU A 26 5.92 -12.58 16.63
C LEU A 26 7.38 -12.62 16.14
N SER A 27 7.77 -11.69 15.25
CA SER A 27 9.15 -11.58 14.77
C SER A 27 10.13 -11.34 15.92
N ARG A 28 9.74 -10.55 16.94
CA ARG A 28 10.52 -10.33 18.16
C ARG A 28 10.66 -11.60 18.98
N TRP A 29 9.55 -12.28 19.24
CA TRP A 29 9.56 -13.50 20.05
C TRP A 29 10.39 -14.63 19.42
N LEU A 30 10.35 -14.74 18.09
CA LEU A 30 11.11 -15.74 17.33
C LEU A 30 12.54 -15.31 16.98
N GLY A 31 12.95 -14.08 17.31
CA GLY A 31 14.29 -13.56 17.03
C GLY A 31 14.57 -13.34 15.54
N TRP A 32 13.55 -13.08 14.72
CA TRP A 32 13.69 -12.87 13.27
C TRP A 32 14.08 -11.44 12.88
N GLN A 33 14.09 -10.50 13.83
CA GLN A 33 14.45 -9.11 13.54
C GLN A 33 15.90 -9.00 13.04
N GLY A 34 16.10 -8.32 11.91
CA GLY A 34 17.41 -8.17 11.29
C GLY A 34 17.92 -9.43 10.57
N THR A 35 17.11 -10.49 10.45
CA THR A 35 17.44 -11.69 9.69
C THR A 35 16.80 -11.69 8.30
N ASP A 36 17.34 -12.50 7.39
CA ASP A 36 16.75 -12.69 6.04
C ASP A 36 15.30 -13.19 6.11
N ILE A 37 14.97 -14.02 7.10
CA ILE A 37 13.61 -14.51 7.33
C ILE A 37 12.69 -13.35 7.71
N GLY A 38 13.12 -12.49 8.65
CA GLY A 38 12.36 -11.30 9.05
C GLY A 38 12.12 -10.35 7.88
N THR A 39 13.15 -10.13 7.06
CA THR A 39 13.06 -9.33 5.83
C THR A 39 12.07 -9.94 4.84
N GLY A 40 12.13 -11.26 4.60
CA GLY A 40 11.21 -11.96 3.71
C GLY A 40 9.76 -11.89 4.17
N VAL A 41 9.50 -12.02 5.48
CA VAL A 41 8.17 -11.86 6.08
C VAL A 41 7.65 -10.44 5.89
N MET A 42 8.46 -9.43 6.24
CA MET A 42 8.12 -8.02 6.07
C MET A 42 7.80 -7.68 4.62
N LEU A 43 8.66 -8.06 3.66
CA LEU A 43 8.43 -7.82 2.24
C LEU A 43 7.16 -8.50 1.75
N SER A 44 6.87 -9.72 2.20
CA SER A 44 5.65 -10.43 1.81
C SER A 44 4.39 -9.64 2.21
N PHE A 45 4.36 -9.10 3.43
CA PHE A 45 3.24 -8.29 3.90
C PHE A 45 3.13 -6.94 3.22
N VAL A 46 4.25 -6.29 2.89
CA VAL A 46 4.24 -5.06 2.09
C VAL A 46 3.61 -5.31 0.71
N LEU A 47 4.02 -6.39 0.03
CA LEU A 47 3.48 -6.74 -1.30
C LEU A 47 2.00 -7.12 -1.24
N LEU A 48 1.58 -7.88 -0.22
CA LEU A 48 0.17 -8.21 0.01
C LEU A 48 -0.66 -6.95 0.30
N GLY A 49 -0.11 -6.08 1.14
CA GLY A 49 -0.60 -4.75 1.46
C GLY A 49 -0.90 -3.85 0.26
N ASP A 50 -0.10 -3.97 -0.79
CA ASP A 50 -0.30 -3.24 -2.04
C ASP A 50 -1.22 -3.97 -3.00
N LEU A 51 -1.11 -5.30 -3.05
CA LEU A 51 -1.97 -6.16 -3.85
C LEU A 51 -3.45 -5.91 -3.54
N ARG A 52 -3.81 -5.68 -2.27
CA ARG A 52 -5.20 -5.39 -1.88
C ARG A 52 -5.76 -4.16 -2.57
N VAL A 53 -4.96 -3.10 -2.72
CA VAL A 53 -5.34 -1.85 -3.40
C VAL A 53 -5.54 -2.11 -4.89
N PHE A 54 -4.58 -2.74 -5.54
CA PHE A 54 -4.65 -3.01 -6.97
C PHE A 54 -5.77 -4.00 -7.32
N GLN A 55 -5.98 -5.03 -6.50
CA GLN A 55 -7.06 -6.00 -6.67
C GLN A 55 -8.41 -5.29 -6.62
N LEU A 56 -8.61 -4.38 -5.66
CA LEU A 56 -9.83 -3.59 -5.54
C LEU A 56 -10.05 -2.70 -6.77
N VAL A 57 -9.04 -1.92 -7.15
CA VAL A 57 -9.11 -0.97 -8.28
C VAL A 57 -9.39 -1.69 -9.60
N PHE A 58 -8.68 -2.78 -9.89
CA PHE A 58 -8.84 -3.49 -11.16
C PHE A 58 -10.11 -4.33 -11.21
N ARG A 59 -10.55 -4.89 -10.08
CA ARG A 59 -11.78 -5.68 -10.05
C ARG A 59 -13.04 -4.82 -10.17
N ILE A 60 -13.06 -3.66 -9.52
CA ILE A 60 -14.22 -2.76 -9.49
C ILE A 60 -14.19 -1.80 -10.67
N GLY A 61 -13.02 -1.27 -11.03
CA GLY A 61 -12.90 -0.31 -12.13
C GLY A 61 -13.28 -0.92 -13.48
N ARG A 62 -13.01 -2.21 -13.70
CA ARG A 62 -13.37 -2.92 -14.93
C ARG A 62 -14.21 -4.17 -14.61
N PRO A 63 -15.50 -4.02 -14.27
CA PRO A 63 -16.35 -5.14 -13.88
C PRO A 63 -16.52 -6.21 -14.97
N ALA A 64 -16.30 -5.86 -16.24
CA ALA A 64 -16.32 -6.78 -17.37
C ALA A 64 -15.08 -7.69 -17.46
N ASP A 65 -13.95 -7.34 -16.83
CA ASP A 65 -12.79 -8.21 -16.76
C ASP A 65 -13.09 -9.41 -15.82
N SER A 66 -12.63 -10.60 -16.21
CA SER A 66 -12.71 -11.77 -15.33
C SER A 66 -11.86 -11.58 -14.07
N PHE A 67 -12.23 -12.25 -12.97
CA PHE A 67 -11.49 -12.16 -11.71
C PHE A 67 -10.00 -12.49 -11.88
N GLY A 68 -9.67 -13.57 -12.61
CA GLY A 68 -8.28 -13.97 -12.84
C GLY A 68 -7.47 -12.93 -13.63
N ARG A 69 -8.08 -12.23 -14.60
CA ARG A 69 -7.43 -11.14 -15.33
C ARG A 69 -7.16 -9.94 -14.43
N ALA A 70 -8.15 -9.55 -13.61
CA ALA A 70 -7.99 -8.47 -12.65
C ALA A 70 -6.90 -8.80 -11.61
N LEU A 71 -6.88 -10.03 -11.08
CA LEU A 71 -5.88 -10.49 -10.13
C LEU A 71 -4.47 -10.52 -10.74
N ARG A 72 -4.32 -11.07 -11.95
CA ARG A 72 -3.02 -11.05 -12.66
C ARG A 72 -2.52 -9.62 -12.85
N ARG A 73 -3.39 -8.70 -13.26
CA ARG A 73 -3.02 -7.28 -13.39
C ARG A 73 -2.60 -6.71 -12.03
N ALA A 74 -3.32 -7.03 -10.96
CA ALA A 74 -2.99 -6.57 -9.62
C ALA A 74 -1.59 -7.05 -9.20
N ILE A 75 -1.28 -8.33 -9.37
CA ILE A 75 0.05 -8.90 -9.08
C ILE A 75 1.15 -8.19 -9.87
N LEU A 76 0.94 -7.97 -11.17
CA LEU A 76 1.95 -7.30 -12.00
C LEU A 76 2.20 -5.85 -11.55
N TRP A 77 1.15 -5.14 -11.12
CA TRP A 77 1.27 -3.78 -10.60
C TRP A 77 1.88 -3.72 -9.20
N THR A 78 1.63 -4.71 -8.35
CA THR A 78 2.29 -4.85 -7.04
C THR A 78 3.81 -4.90 -7.16
N LEU A 79 4.35 -5.45 -8.26
CA LEU A 79 5.80 -5.51 -8.47
C LEU A 79 6.40 -4.20 -8.98
N LEU A 80 5.59 -3.25 -9.47
CA LEU A 80 6.10 -2.01 -10.05
C LEU A 80 6.87 -1.17 -9.03
N VAL A 81 6.25 -0.90 -7.89
CA VAL A 81 6.81 -0.06 -6.82
C VAL A 81 8.10 -0.65 -6.23
N PRO A 82 8.17 -1.93 -5.80
CA PRO A 82 9.41 -2.48 -5.26
C PRO A 82 10.55 -2.52 -6.28
N VAL A 83 10.27 -2.81 -7.56
CA VAL A 83 11.29 -2.79 -8.62
C VAL A 83 11.85 -1.37 -8.81
N VAL A 84 10.97 -0.38 -8.87
CA VAL A 84 11.38 1.04 -8.98
C VAL A 84 12.16 1.47 -7.75
N ALA A 85 11.67 1.15 -6.54
CA ALA A 85 12.29 1.55 -5.29
C ALA A 85 13.69 0.93 -5.12
N TYR A 86 13.80 -0.39 -5.33
CA TYR A 86 15.07 -1.09 -5.21
C TYR A 86 16.07 -0.63 -6.28
N GLY A 87 15.63 -0.46 -7.53
CA GLY A 87 16.48 0.02 -8.61
C GLY A 87 16.99 1.45 -8.37
N ALA A 88 16.11 2.34 -7.90
CA ALA A 88 16.47 3.72 -7.57
C ALA A 88 17.39 3.80 -6.34
N ASP A 89 17.11 3.07 -5.25
CA ASP A 89 17.96 3.03 -4.06
C ASP A 89 19.34 2.46 -4.38
N THR A 90 19.40 1.33 -5.09
CA THR A 90 20.67 0.74 -5.56
C THR A 90 21.45 1.71 -6.43
N GLY A 91 20.77 2.37 -7.37
CA GLY A 91 21.35 3.40 -8.21
C GLY A 91 21.92 4.54 -7.37
N LEU A 92 21.15 5.14 -6.46
CA LEU A 92 21.60 6.24 -5.61
C LEU A 92 22.78 5.85 -4.72
N ARG A 93 22.78 4.65 -4.15
CA ARG A 93 23.87 4.15 -3.29
C ARG A 93 25.19 3.94 -4.03
N GLN A 94 25.17 3.71 -5.34
CA GLN A 94 26.41 3.70 -6.14
C GLN A 94 27.12 5.05 -6.13
N TRP A 95 26.37 6.15 -6.01
CA TRP A 95 26.91 7.52 -5.99
C TRP A 95 27.09 8.05 -4.57
N ARG A 96 26.24 7.59 -3.64
CA ARG A 96 26.19 8.01 -2.24
C ARG A 96 26.02 6.79 -1.32
N PRO A 97 27.09 6.03 -1.05
CA PRO A 97 27.03 4.84 -0.20
C PRO A 97 26.54 5.12 1.23
N GLU A 98 26.72 6.34 1.70
CA GLU A 98 26.38 6.83 3.04
C GLU A 98 24.87 7.10 3.26
N LEU A 99 24.02 6.83 2.26
CA LEU A 99 22.58 7.08 2.40
C LEU A 99 21.95 6.20 3.50
N PRO A 100 21.04 6.76 4.32
CA PRO A 100 20.34 5.99 5.36
C PRO A 100 19.56 4.82 4.76
N GLU A 101 19.39 3.72 5.51
CA GLU A 101 18.54 2.59 5.10
C GLU A 101 17.08 3.01 4.85
N GLN A 102 16.62 4.02 5.61
CA GLN A 102 15.29 4.61 5.48
C GLN A 102 15.02 5.23 4.09
N MET A 103 16.07 5.49 3.30
CA MET A 103 15.92 6.02 1.93
C MET A 103 15.11 5.09 1.02
N LEU A 104 15.30 3.76 1.15
CA LEU A 104 14.54 2.79 0.37
C LEU A 104 13.04 2.93 0.63
N TRP A 105 12.65 3.10 1.89
CA TRP A 105 11.26 3.30 2.30
C TRP A 105 10.69 4.61 1.80
N LEU A 106 11.46 5.71 1.90
CA LEU A 106 11.03 7.00 1.35
C LEU A 106 10.75 6.91 -0.16
N ILE A 107 11.65 6.27 -0.92
CA ILE A 107 11.46 6.06 -2.36
C ILE A 107 10.24 5.20 -2.63
N TYR A 108 10.07 4.12 -1.87
CA TYR A 108 8.91 3.24 -1.98
C TYR A 108 7.60 3.98 -1.75
N GLU A 109 7.50 4.69 -0.62
CA GLU A 109 6.30 5.41 -0.18
C GLU A 109 5.95 6.53 -1.16
N THR A 110 6.95 7.27 -1.65
CA THR A 110 6.77 8.31 -2.66
C THR A 110 6.34 7.73 -4.02
N SER A 111 6.91 6.59 -4.40
CA SER A 111 6.55 5.89 -5.63
C SER A 111 5.12 5.37 -5.59
N PHE A 112 4.68 4.78 -4.47
CA PHE A 112 3.30 4.34 -4.32
C PHE A 112 2.33 5.53 -4.30
N PHE A 113 2.69 6.62 -3.61
CA PHE A 113 1.92 7.87 -3.66
C PHE A 113 1.69 8.33 -5.11
N ALA A 114 2.74 8.36 -5.93
CA ALA A 114 2.64 8.71 -7.35
C ALA A 114 1.75 7.72 -8.13
N VAL A 115 1.88 6.41 -7.88
CA VAL A 115 1.02 5.38 -8.50
C VAL A 115 -0.44 5.56 -8.11
N ALA A 116 -0.74 5.84 -6.84
CA ALA A 116 -2.10 6.07 -6.37
C ALA A 116 -2.73 7.30 -7.06
N LEU A 117 -1.96 8.39 -7.21
CA LEU A 117 -2.39 9.57 -7.95
C LEU A 117 -2.59 9.28 -9.45
N TYR A 118 -1.70 8.51 -10.07
CA TYR A 118 -1.83 8.09 -11.47
C TYR A 118 -3.10 7.25 -11.66
N LEU A 119 -3.32 6.25 -10.81
CA LEU A 119 -4.51 5.41 -10.87
C LEU A 119 -5.78 6.25 -10.73
N ARG A 120 -5.77 7.20 -9.79
CA ARG A 120 -6.90 8.08 -9.48
C ARG A 120 -7.24 9.03 -10.63
N ASN A 121 -6.22 9.68 -11.18
CA ASN A 121 -6.41 10.84 -12.06
C ASN A 121 -6.30 10.50 -13.55
N VAL A 122 -5.62 9.40 -13.89
CA VAL A 122 -5.37 9.00 -15.27
C VAL A 122 -6.04 7.66 -15.56
N TRP A 123 -5.65 6.59 -14.85
CA TRP A 123 -6.11 5.24 -15.19
C TRP A 123 -7.63 5.09 -15.07
N LEU A 124 -8.22 5.52 -13.95
CA LEU A 124 -9.66 5.45 -13.72
C LEU A 124 -10.46 6.30 -14.72
N ARG A 125 -9.91 7.41 -15.24
CA ARG A 125 -10.59 8.22 -16.25
C ARG A 125 -10.70 7.49 -17.58
N SER A 126 -9.64 6.81 -17.98
CA SER A 126 -9.57 6.18 -19.30
C SER A 126 -10.14 4.76 -19.34
N HIS A 127 -10.24 4.08 -18.20
CA HIS A 127 -10.54 2.65 -18.17
C HIS A 127 -11.73 2.24 -17.31
N ALA A 128 -12.18 3.08 -16.37
CA ALA A 128 -13.27 2.68 -15.48
C ALA A 128 -14.62 2.76 -16.21
N SER A 129 -15.46 1.73 -16.10
CA SER A 129 -16.82 1.77 -16.65
C SER A 129 -17.83 2.02 -15.53
N GLY A 130 -18.61 3.10 -15.64
CA GLY A 130 -19.63 3.51 -14.68
C GLY A 130 -19.17 4.64 -13.76
N SER A 131 -19.87 5.77 -13.78
CA SER A 131 -19.49 7.00 -13.08
C SER A 131 -19.50 6.87 -11.55
N GLY A 132 -20.44 6.09 -10.99
CA GLY A 132 -20.60 5.94 -9.54
C GLY A 132 -19.44 5.20 -8.86
N ASP A 133 -19.12 3.99 -9.33
CA ASP A 133 -18.02 3.21 -8.77
C ASP A 133 -16.65 3.84 -9.07
N GLN A 134 -16.52 4.53 -10.21
CA GLN A 134 -15.33 5.32 -10.51
C GLN A 134 -15.09 6.42 -9.46
N GLN A 135 -16.12 7.21 -9.11
CA GLN A 135 -15.97 8.27 -8.12
C GLN A 135 -15.60 7.70 -6.73
N ARG A 136 -16.21 6.60 -6.33
CA ARG A 136 -15.89 5.89 -5.07
C ARG A 136 -14.44 5.39 -5.05
N LEU A 137 -13.97 4.79 -6.14
CA LEU A 137 -12.56 4.37 -6.27
C LEU A 137 -11.58 5.55 -6.22
N ARG A 138 -11.96 6.72 -6.76
CA ARG A 138 -11.13 7.93 -6.64
C ARG A 138 -11.03 8.45 -5.22
N VAL A 139 -12.06 8.28 -4.40
CA VAL A 139 -12.04 8.59 -2.97
C VAL A 139 -11.13 7.61 -2.23
N ILE A 140 -11.24 6.31 -2.51
CA ILE A 140 -10.37 5.27 -1.95
C ILE A 140 -8.90 5.52 -2.30
N LEU A 141 -8.60 5.80 -3.56
CA LEU A 141 -7.22 6.12 -3.97
C LEU A 141 -6.70 7.43 -3.39
N ALA A 142 -7.57 8.40 -3.09
CA ALA A 142 -7.16 9.61 -2.38
C ALA A 142 -6.80 9.30 -0.92
N PHE A 143 -7.55 8.43 -0.25
CA PHE A 143 -7.23 7.94 1.09
C PHE A 143 -5.88 7.19 1.09
N VAL A 144 -5.66 6.33 0.09
CA VAL A 144 -4.40 5.59 -0.11
C VAL A 144 -3.22 6.54 -0.32
N ALA A 145 -3.36 7.49 -1.23
CA ALA A 145 -2.35 8.52 -1.44
C ALA A 145 -2.08 9.31 -0.15
N GLY A 146 -3.12 9.59 0.65
CA GLY A 146 -3.00 10.32 1.92
C GLY A 146 -2.07 9.64 2.91
N TYR A 147 -2.27 8.33 3.20
CA TYR A 147 -1.40 7.66 4.16
C TYR A 147 0.02 7.42 3.62
N TYR A 148 0.20 7.19 2.31
CA TYR A 148 1.54 7.10 1.72
C TYR A 148 2.30 8.44 1.75
N LEU A 149 1.60 9.55 1.54
CA LEU A 149 2.19 10.89 1.70
C LEU A 149 2.60 11.15 3.15
N LEU A 150 1.78 10.74 4.12
CA LEU A 150 2.09 10.89 5.54
C LEU A 150 3.32 10.08 5.96
N TRP A 151 3.45 8.84 5.47
CA TRP A 151 4.66 8.04 5.70
C TRP A 151 5.90 8.71 5.10
N ALA A 152 5.84 9.11 3.82
CA ALA A 152 6.97 9.78 3.16
C ALA A 152 7.36 11.09 3.87
N THR A 153 6.36 11.87 4.31
CA THR A 153 6.59 13.10 5.08
C THR A 153 7.28 12.79 6.41
N ALA A 154 6.86 11.73 7.09
CA ALA A 154 7.48 11.33 8.35
C ALA A 154 8.94 10.91 8.14
N ASP A 155 9.25 10.16 7.08
CA ASP A 155 10.61 9.75 6.75
C ASP A 155 11.50 10.95 6.39
N ILE A 156 10.97 11.96 5.71
CA ILE A 156 11.67 13.24 5.48
C ILE A 156 11.96 13.97 6.81
N LEU A 157 11.01 14.00 7.74
CA LEU A 157 11.20 14.62 9.06
C LEU A 157 12.28 13.91 9.89
N ILE A 158 12.28 12.56 9.85
CA ILE A 158 13.26 11.74 10.57
C ILE A 158 14.65 11.91 9.95
N MET A 159 14.79 11.65 8.65
CA MET A 159 16.10 11.65 7.98
C MET A 159 16.66 13.05 7.72
N GLY A 160 15.81 13.97 7.23
CA GLY A 160 16.24 15.27 6.75
C GLY A 160 16.41 16.30 7.87
N PHE A 161 15.63 16.18 8.95
CA PHE A 161 15.62 17.15 10.03
C PHE A 161 15.97 16.55 11.40
N GLY A 162 16.15 15.23 11.52
CA GLY A 162 16.46 14.57 12.79
C GLY A 162 15.35 14.75 13.84
N MET A 163 14.11 14.96 13.41
CA MET A 163 13.00 15.27 14.31
C MET A 163 12.32 13.99 14.79
N ASP A 164 12.37 13.71 16.09
CA ASP A 164 11.64 12.61 16.71
C ASP A 164 10.13 12.71 16.49
N PHE A 165 9.61 13.91 16.28
CA PHE A 165 8.22 14.15 15.90
C PHE A 165 7.81 13.38 14.64
N GLY A 166 8.73 13.08 13.72
CA GLY A 166 8.44 12.24 12.56
C GLY A 166 7.96 10.84 12.95
N TRP A 167 8.45 10.25 14.04
CA TRP A 167 7.93 8.97 14.54
C TRP A 167 6.48 9.08 15.02
N ALA A 168 6.10 10.19 15.65
CA ALA A 168 4.71 10.45 16.01
C ALA A 168 3.83 10.59 14.77
N VAL A 169 4.33 11.25 13.71
CA VAL A 169 3.63 11.32 12.43
C VAL A 169 3.43 9.93 11.83
N ARG A 170 4.41 9.01 11.87
CA ARG A 170 4.27 7.63 11.34
C ARG A 170 3.14 6.83 12.00
N VAL A 171 2.75 7.15 13.24
CA VAL A 171 1.63 6.46 13.92
C VAL A 171 0.33 6.63 13.13
N ILE A 172 0.09 7.82 12.55
CA ILE A 172 -1.15 8.13 11.83
C ILE A 172 -1.35 7.24 10.60
N PRO A 173 -0.44 7.22 9.60
CA PRO A 173 -0.59 6.35 8.43
C PRO A 173 -0.60 4.87 8.81
N ASN A 174 0.09 4.45 9.88
CA ASN A 174 -0.06 3.08 10.39
C ASN A 174 -1.51 2.79 10.79
N GLN A 175 -2.17 3.67 11.55
CA GLN A 175 -3.58 3.45 11.90
C GLN A 175 -4.48 3.48 10.66
N LEU A 176 -4.25 4.41 9.74
CA LEU A 176 -5.02 4.50 8.50
C LEU A 176 -4.90 3.23 7.66
N TYR A 177 -3.69 2.66 7.58
CA TYR A 177 -3.38 1.47 6.80
C TYR A 177 -3.86 0.18 7.47
N TYR A 178 -3.60 0.01 8.78
CA TYR A 178 -3.86 -1.23 9.51
C TYR A 178 -5.30 -1.33 10.03
N ALA A 179 -5.83 -0.26 10.62
CA ALA A 179 -7.13 -0.30 11.29
C ALA A 179 -8.27 0.20 10.39
N PHE A 180 -8.03 1.27 9.62
CA PHE A 180 -9.12 2.01 8.98
C PHE A 180 -9.32 1.71 7.50
N PHE A 181 -8.31 1.22 6.78
CA PHE A 181 -8.42 1.05 5.33
C PHE A 181 -9.57 0.13 4.91
N VAL A 182 -9.66 -1.08 5.47
CA VAL A 182 -10.71 -2.05 5.11
C VAL A 182 -12.12 -1.53 5.49
N PRO A 183 -12.38 -1.03 6.72
CA PRO A 183 -13.65 -0.40 7.06
C PRO A 183 -14.00 0.80 6.17
N PHE A 184 -13.01 1.61 5.79
CA PHE A 184 -13.21 2.76 4.91
C PHE A 184 -13.64 2.34 3.50
N VAL A 185 -13.02 1.30 2.95
CA VAL A 185 -13.41 0.70 1.66
C VAL A 185 -14.84 0.17 1.73
N TRP A 186 -15.20 -0.55 2.79
CA TRP A 186 -16.56 -1.03 3.00
C TRP A 186 -17.56 0.12 3.00
N TRP A 187 -17.36 1.11 3.86
CA TRP A 187 -18.23 2.27 3.96
C TRP A 187 -18.40 2.94 2.60
N THR A 188 -17.30 3.14 1.87
CA THR A 188 -17.31 3.87 0.60
C THR A 188 -18.04 3.12 -0.51
N LEU A 189 -17.98 1.78 -0.52
CA LEU A 189 -18.57 0.95 -1.59
C LEU A 189 -19.94 0.36 -1.25
N ALA A 190 -20.31 0.28 0.03
CA ALA A 190 -21.57 -0.30 0.49
C ALA A 190 -22.69 0.72 0.72
N ARG A 191 -22.37 2.03 0.81
CA ARG A 191 -23.31 3.09 1.27
C ARG A 191 -24.64 3.20 0.50
N ASP A 192 -24.70 2.73 -0.74
CA ASP A 192 -25.91 2.83 -1.58
C ASP A 192 -26.24 1.50 -2.29
N ARG A 193 -26.06 0.37 -1.61
CA ARG A 193 -26.42 -0.97 -2.09
C ARG A 193 -27.34 -1.66 -1.10
#